data_AF-A0A7X9IJ97-F1
#
_entry.id   AF-A0A7X9IJ97-F1
#
_cell.length_a   1.000
_cell.length_b   1.000
_cell.length_c   1.000
_cell.angle_alpha   90.00
_cell.angle_beta   90.00
_cell.angle_gamma   90.00
#
_symmetry.space_group_name_H-M   'P 1'
#
loop_
_entity.id
_entity.type
_entity.pdbx_description
1 polymer ?
#
loop_
_entity_poly.entity_id
_entity_poly.type
_entity_poly.pdbx_seq_one_letter_code
_entity_poly.pdbx_strand_id
1 'polypeptide(L)'
;KEKSLISNTDERKHNGIYYTNYSIAKKIAEESISLFDNGIDFTKLAFLEPCVGIGIFALAYIDTVIERNIKLVSKLQAVINNMFYADIDKDAIKLLKIIIPIYAKAKYKVSVVIPESLQGGCGK
;
A
#
# COMPACT_ATOMS: atom_id res chain seq x y z
N LYS A 1 -8.85 -5.67 42.43
CA LYS A 1 -9.31 -5.22 41.10
C LYS A 1 -8.29 -5.68 40.08
N GLU A 2 -8.56 -6.84 39.50
CA GLU A 2 -7.72 -7.51 38.51
C GLU A 2 -7.83 -6.74 37.18
N LYS A 3 -6.71 -6.22 36.68
CA LYS A 3 -6.67 -5.49 35.41
C LYS A 3 -6.83 -6.51 34.29
N SER A 4 -7.95 -6.45 33.59
CA SER A 4 -8.26 -7.21 32.38
C SER A 4 -7.21 -6.96 31.29
N LEU A 5 -6.22 -7.85 31.18
CA LEU A 5 -5.31 -7.97 30.04
C LEU A 5 -5.97 -8.63 28.81
N ILE A 6 -7.26 -8.96 28.92
CA ILE A 6 -8.10 -9.49 27.85
C ILE A 6 -8.87 -8.29 27.28
N SER A 7 -8.40 -7.68 26.19
CA SER A 7 -9.26 -6.76 25.40
C SER A 7 -8.77 -6.45 23.99
N ASN A 8 -7.47 -6.55 23.70
CA ASN A 8 -6.99 -6.09 22.38
C ASN A 8 -6.99 -7.18 21.28
N THR A 9 -6.96 -8.46 21.67
CA THR A 9 -6.86 -9.57 20.70
C THR A 9 -8.20 -9.95 20.09
N ASP A 10 -9.28 -9.88 20.88
CA ASP A 10 -10.63 -10.26 20.43
C ASP A 10 -11.21 -9.20 19.49
N GLU A 11 -11.00 -7.91 19.76
CA GLU A 11 -11.42 -6.81 18.87
C GLU A 11 -10.71 -6.87 17.51
N ARG A 12 -9.40 -7.14 17.48
CA ARG A 12 -8.64 -7.29 16.23
C ARG A 12 -9.13 -8.47 15.40
N LYS A 13 -9.40 -9.61 16.03
CA LYS A 13 -9.92 -10.80 15.33
C LYS A 13 -11.33 -10.58 14.82
N HIS A 14 -12.19 -9.95 15.63
CA HIS A 14 -13.56 -9.62 15.27
C HIS A 14 -13.62 -8.65 14.08
N ASN A 15 -12.68 -7.72 14.01
CA ASN A 15 -12.56 -6.74 12.92
C ASN A 15 -11.67 -7.22 11.75
N GLY A 16 -11.23 -8.48 11.74
CA GLY A 16 -10.42 -9.05 10.64
C GLY A 16 -9.02 -8.46 10.49
N ILE A 17 -8.45 -7.84 11.53
CA ILE A 17 -7.17 -7.13 11.49
C ILE A 17 -6.00 -8.14 11.59
N TYR A 18 -5.62 -8.70 10.46
CA TYR A 18 -4.44 -9.54 10.28
C TYR A 18 -3.40 -8.83 9.42
N TYR A 19 -2.20 -8.61 9.97
CA TYR A 19 -1.11 -8.04 9.17
C TYR A 19 -0.47 -9.13 8.32
N THR A 20 -0.61 -9.02 7.00
CA THR A 20 0.07 -9.91 6.05
C THR A 20 1.58 -9.74 6.19
N ASN A 21 2.30 -10.86 6.24
CA ASN A 21 3.75 -10.83 6.21
C ASN A 21 4.23 -10.21 4.88
N TYR A 22 5.16 -9.26 4.95
CA TYR A 22 5.74 -8.62 3.78
C TYR A 22 6.23 -9.63 2.74
N SER A 23 6.88 -10.73 3.13
CA SER A 23 7.41 -11.72 2.19
C SER A 23 6.31 -12.39 1.35
N ILE A 24 5.13 -12.62 1.96
CA ILE A 24 3.97 -13.16 1.26
C ILE A 24 3.40 -12.10 0.31
N ALA A 25 3.22 -10.86 0.78
CA ALA A 25 2.73 -9.77 -0.06
C ALA A 25 3.65 -9.51 -1.26
N LYS A 26 4.96 -9.59 -1.04
CA LYS A 26 6.00 -9.44 -2.06
C LYS A 26 5.89 -10.51 -3.13
N LYS A 27 5.78 -11.78 -2.73
CA LYS A 27 5.61 -12.91 -3.67
C LYS A 27 4.35 -12.76 -4.52
N ILE A 28 3.23 -12.39 -3.92
CA ILE A 28 1.96 -12.16 -4.65
C ILE A 28 2.11 -10.99 -5.64
N ALA A 29 2.77 -9.90 -5.24
CA ALA A 29 3.03 -8.76 -6.12
C ALA A 29 3.94 -9.13 -7.30
N GLU A 30 4.98 -9.94 -7.07
CA GLU A 30 5.86 -10.49 -8.12
C GLU A 30 5.08 -11.35 -9.11
N GLU A 31 4.30 -12.31 -8.62
CA GLU A 31 3.45 -13.17 -9.46
C GLU A 31 2.46 -12.31 -10.27
N SER A 32 1.81 -11.33 -9.65
CA SER A 32 0.88 -10.43 -10.33
C SER A 32 1.55 -9.58 -11.40
N ILE A 33 2.72 -9.02 -11.09
CA ILE A 33 3.46 -8.18 -12.03
C ILE A 33 4.03 -9.01 -13.18
N SER A 34 4.37 -10.28 -12.96
CA SER A 34 4.89 -11.17 -14.00
C SER A 34 3.93 -11.41 -15.16
N LEU A 35 2.62 -11.18 -14.96
CA LEU A 35 1.59 -11.32 -15.99
C LEU A 35 1.60 -10.19 -17.03
N PHE A 36 2.29 -9.08 -16.75
CA PHE A 36 2.41 -7.97 -17.69
C PHE A 36 3.65 -8.10 -18.57
N ASP A 37 3.54 -7.62 -19.82
CA ASP A 37 4.65 -7.57 -20.77
C ASP A 37 5.85 -6.76 -20.25
N ASN A 38 7.06 -7.11 -20.71
CA ASN A 38 8.30 -6.45 -20.30
C ASN A 38 8.39 -4.96 -20.70
N GLY A 39 7.58 -4.51 -21.65
CA GLY A 39 7.53 -3.12 -22.11
C GLY A 39 6.52 -2.25 -21.37
N ILE A 40 5.85 -2.77 -20.34
CA ILE A 40 4.74 -2.05 -19.72
C ILE A 40 5.19 -0.79 -18.97
N ASP A 41 4.41 0.29 -19.14
CA ASP A 41 4.63 1.55 -18.45
C ASP A 41 3.84 1.60 -17.15
N PHE A 42 4.49 1.21 -16.05
CA PHE A 42 3.88 1.23 -14.72
C PHE A 42 3.43 2.62 -14.25
N THR A 43 3.89 3.71 -14.90
CA THR A 43 3.40 5.06 -14.58
C THR A 43 2.01 5.35 -15.13
N LYS A 44 1.41 4.41 -15.88
CA LYS A 44 0.07 4.52 -16.46
C LYS A 44 -0.89 3.43 -15.96
N LEU A 45 -0.41 2.50 -15.14
CA LEU A 45 -1.24 1.42 -14.61
C LEU A 45 -1.92 1.84 -13.31
N ALA A 46 -3.22 1.59 -13.23
CA ALA A 46 -3.95 1.70 -11.99
C ALA A 46 -3.68 0.48 -11.09
N PHE A 47 -3.27 0.75 -9.86
CA PHE A 47 -3.22 -0.23 -8.77
C PHE A 47 -4.38 0.06 -7.82
N LEU A 48 -5.18 -0.94 -7.46
CA LEU A 48 -6.27 -0.79 -6.50
C LEU A 48 -6.11 -1.83 -5.39
N GLU A 49 -6.10 -1.37 -4.15
CA GLU A 49 -6.19 -2.23 -2.97
C GLU A 49 -7.44 -1.86 -2.13
N PRO A 50 -8.52 -2.66 -2.18
CA PRO A 50 -9.80 -2.32 -1.56
C PRO A 50 -9.88 -2.61 -0.04
N CYS A 51 -8.88 -3.29 0.53
CA CYS A 51 -8.76 -3.59 1.96
C CYS A 51 -7.30 -3.40 2.42
N VAL A 52 -6.80 -2.19 2.28
CA VAL A 52 -5.35 -1.92 2.25
C VAL A 52 -4.67 -2.07 3.62
N GLY A 53 -5.41 -1.98 4.71
CA GLY A 53 -4.88 -1.83 6.06
C GLY A 53 -3.84 -0.71 6.11
N ILE A 54 -2.64 -1.02 6.60
CA ILE A 54 -1.53 -0.06 6.67
C ILE A 54 -0.67 -0.01 5.39
N GLY A 55 -1.06 -0.71 4.32
CA GLY A 55 -0.41 -0.60 3.01
C GLY A 55 0.67 -1.62 2.69
N ILE A 56 0.64 -2.82 3.27
CA ILE A 56 1.72 -3.80 3.03
C ILE A 56 1.82 -4.25 1.56
N PHE A 57 0.67 -4.46 0.90
CA PHE A 57 0.62 -4.76 -0.53
C PHE A 57 1.02 -3.56 -1.39
N ALA A 58 0.73 -2.33 -0.95
CA ALA A 58 1.18 -1.13 -1.63
C ALA A 58 2.72 -1.02 -1.61
N LEU A 59 3.35 -1.30 -0.47
CA LEU A 59 4.82 -1.32 -0.35
C LEU A 59 5.43 -2.43 -1.20
N ALA A 60 4.88 -3.64 -1.13
CA ALA A 60 5.32 -4.77 -1.95
C ALA A 60 5.22 -4.47 -3.45
N TYR A 61 4.12 -3.87 -3.90
CA TYR A 61 3.93 -3.43 -5.29
C TYR A 61 5.00 -2.41 -5.71
N ILE A 62 5.20 -1.35 -4.92
CA ILE A 62 6.23 -0.34 -5.18
C ILE A 62 7.60 -0.99 -5.36
N ASP A 63 7.95 -1.89 -4.44
CA ASP A 63 9.23 -2.59 -4.48
C ASP A 63 9.38 -3.41 -5.75
N THR A 64 8.36 -4.20 -6.11
CA THR A 64 8.41 -5.07 -7.30
C THR A 64 8.48 -4.28 -8.59
N VAL A 65 7.72 -3.18 -8.70
CA VAL A 65 7.77 -2.30 -9.88
C VAL A 65 9.16 -1.67 -10.04
N ILE A 66 9.76 -1.20 -8.94
CA ILE A 66 11.10 -0.60 -8.96
C ILE A 66 12.17 -1.65 -9.27
N GLU A 67 12.10 -2.84 -8.68
CA GLU A 67 13.06 -3.91 -8.94
C GLU A 67 13.01 -4.39 -10.39
N ARG A 68 11.81 -4.40 -11.00
CA ARG A 68 11.66 -4.71 -12.43
C ARG A 68 12.25 -3.62 -13.33
N ASN A 69 12.18 -2.35 -12.92
CA ASN A 69 12.79 -1.25 -13.65
C ASN A 69 13.25 -0.12 -12.72
N ILE A 70 14.54 -0.14 -12.37
CA ILE A 70 15.14 0.81 -11.42
C ILE A 70 15.00 2.27 -11.85
N LYS A 71 14.82 2.55 -13.15
CA LYS A 71 14.62 3.92 -13.65
C LYS A 71 13.32 4.54 -13.11
N LEU A 72 12.35 3.71 -12.69
CA LEU A 72 11.10 4.16 -12.11
C LEU A 72 11.26 4.81 -10.73
N VAL A 73 12.40 4.66 -10.05
CA VAL A 73 12.69 5.41 -8.81
C VAL A 73 12.51 6.92 -9.04
N SER A 74 13.02 7.44 -10.16
CA SER A 74 12.87 8.86 -10.54
C SER A 74 11.43 9.28 -10.88
N LYS A 75 10.57 8.30 -11.18
CA LYS A 75 9.15 8.50 -11.54
C LYS A 75 8.20 7.94 -10.47
N LEU A 76 8.69 7.66 -9.26
CA LEU A 76 7.92 6.97 -8.23
C LEU A 76 6.64 7.73 -7.87
N GLN A 77 6.67 9.07 -7.87
CA GLN A 77 5.46 9.87 -7.65
C GLN A 77 4.38 9.59 -8.70
N ALA A 78 4.76 9.39 -9.98
CA ALA A 78 3.80 9.08 -11.04
C ALA A 78 3.19 7.68 -10.87
N VAL A 79 3.96 6.71 -10.36
CA VAL A 79 3.44 5.39 -10.00
C VAL A 79 2.44 5.54 -8.85
N ILE A 80 2.82 6.24 -7.77
CA ILE A 80 1.95 6.47 -6.60
C ILE A 80 0.66 7.20 -6.96
N ASN A 81 0.71 8.15 -7.90
CA ASN A 81 -0.49 8.86 -8.36
C ASN A 81 -1.54 7.95 -9.00
N ASN A 82 -1.16 6.75 -9.46
CA ASN A 82 -2.08 5.74 -9.99
C ASN A 82 -2.38 4.61 -9.00
N MET A 83 -1.99 4.76 -7.72
CA MET A 83 -2.33 3.81 -6.67
C MET A 83 -3.54 4.31 -5.88
N PHE A 84 -4.57 3.47 -5.80
CA PHE A 84 -5.83 3.73 -5.13
C PHE A 84 -6.00 2.78 -3.95
N TYR A 85 -6.46 3.33 -2.84
CA TYR A 85 -6.52 2.63 -1.56
C TYR A 85 -7.89 2.82 -0.92
N ALA A 86 -8.45 1.74 -0.40
CA ALA A 86 -9.65 1.79 0.44
C ALA A 86 -9.46 0.87 1.66
N ASP A 87 -10.01 1.32 2.78
CA ASP A 87 -10.16 0.51 3.99
C ASP A 87 -11.35 1.04 4.78
N ILE A 88 -11.97 0.17 5.57
CA ILE A 88 -13.03 0.56 6.51
C ILE A 88 -12.44 1.31 7.71
N ASP A 89 -11.21 0.98 8.09
CA ASP A 89 -10.46 1.65 9.14
C ASP A 89 -9.75 2.90 8.59
N LYS A 90 -10.32 4.06 8.91
CA LYS A 90 -9.76 5.37 8.51
C LYS A 90 -8.39 5.63 9.12
N ASP A 91 -8.09 5.07 10.29
CA ASP A 91 -6.78 5.25 10.92
C ASP A 91 -5.71 4.41 10.21
N ALA A 92 -6.08 3.24 9.67
CA ALA A 92 -5.20 2.47 8.79
C ALA A 92 -4.81 3.27 7.53
N ILE A 93 -5.78 3.95 6.90
CA ILE A 93 -5.51 4.87 5.77
C ILE A 93 -4.61 6.04 6.16
N LYS A 94 -4.83 6.65 7.34
CA LYS A 94 -3.96 7.73 7.83
C LYS A 94 -2.52 7.23 8.04
N LEU A 95 -2.36 6.04 8.63
CA LEU A 95 -1.06 5.41 8.82
C LEU A 95 -0.38 5.11 7.49
N LEU A 96 -1.09 4.56 6.51
CA LEU A 96 -0.58 4.34 5.16
C LEU A 96 -0.01 5.61 4.54
N LYS A 97 -0.75 6.73 4.65
CA LYS A 97 -0.35 8.05 4.14
C LYS A 97 0.93 8.58 4.77
N ILE A 98 1.30 8.08 5.95
CA ILE A 98 2.57 8.40 6.63
C ILE A 98 3.65 7.37 6.25
N ILE A 99 3.30 6.09 6.25
CA ILE A 99 4.22 4.97 6.03
C ILE A 99 4.83 5.01 4.63
N ILE A 100 4.03 5.17 3.57
CA ILE A 100 4.55 5.12 2.19
C ILE A 100 5.59 6.24 1.94
N PRO A 101 5.34 7.52 2.28
CA PRO A 101 6.35 8.57 2.15
C PRO A 101 7.62 8.31 2.96
N ILE A 102 7.50 7.87 4.22
CA ILE A 102 8.65 7.56 5.07
C ILE A 102 9.46 6.42 4.46
N TYR A 103 8.79 5.36 4.01
CA TYR A 103 9.42 4.20 3.41
C TYR A 103 10.15 4.56 2.11
N ALA A 104 9.50 5.30 1.21
CA ALA A 104 10.10 5.77 -0.03
C ALA A 104 11.33 6.64 0.22
N LYS A 105 11.27 7.53 1.21
CA LYS A 105 12.42 8.35 1.63
C LYS A 105 13.56 7.50 2.19
N ALA A 106 13.25 6.52 3.03
CA ALA A 106 14.24 5.68 3.68
C ALA A 106 14.96 4.75 2.68
N LYS A 107 14.18 4.02 1.86
CA LYS A 107 14.66 2.98 0.94
C LYS A 107 15.18 3.54 -0.38
N TYR A 108 14.43 4.46 -0.99
CA TYR A 108 14.72 4.96 -2.34
C TYR A 108 15.33 6.36 -2.37
N LYS A 109 15.43 7.04 -1.21
CA LYS A 109 15.90 8.43 -1.10
C LYS A 109 15.05 9.44 -1.90
N VAL A 110 13.82 9.08 -2.23
CA VAL A 110 12.86 9.93 -2.94
C VAL A 110 11.80 10.44 -1.96
N SER A 111 11.41 11.71 -2.09
CA SER A 111 10.29 12.26 -1.32
C SER A 111 9.03 12.16 -2.18
N VAL A 112 7.99 11.55 -1.64
CA VAL A 112 6.70 11.35 -2.32
C VAL A 112 5.57 11.75 -1.40
N VAL A 113 4.42 12.06 -2.00
CA VAL A 113 3.18 12.31 -1.28
C VAL A 113 2.12 11.34 -1.77
N ILE A 114 1.31 10.83 -0.83
CA ILE A 114 0.09 10.12 -1.22
C ILE A 114 -0.93 11.20 -1.58
N PRO A 115 -1.51 11.18 -2.80
CA PRO A 115 -2.56 12.10 -3.15
C PRO A 115 -3.68 12.00 -2.11
N GLU A 116 -4.14 13.15 -1.62
CA GLU A 116 -5.49 13.19 -1.07
C GLU A 116 -6.40 12.87 -2.25
N SER A 117 -6.96 11.66 -2.29
CA SER A 117 -7.88 11.31 -3.36
C SER A 117 -8.94 12.41 -3.46
N LEU A 118 -9.23 12.85 -4.69
CA LEU A 118 -10.55 13.36 -5.05
C LEU A 118 -11.53 12.45 -4.34
N GLN A 119 -12.19 12.97 -3.30
CA GLN A 119 -13.20 12.21 -2.60
C GLN A 119 -14.19 11.78 -3.69
N GLY A 120 -14.15 10.50 -4.05
CA GLY A 120 -15.26 9.83 -4.69
C GLY A 120 -16.37 9.81 -3.67
N GLY A 121 -16.96 10.98 -3.42
CA GLY A 121 -18.29 11.06 -2.89
C GLY A 121 -19.13 10.27 -3.86
N CYS A 122 -19.56 9.08 -3.44
CA CYS A 122 -20.78 8.53 -3.98
C CYS A 122 -21.79 9.67 -3.83
N GLY A 123 -22.16 10.27 -4.97
CA GLY A 123 -23.12 11.36 -5.01
C GLY A 123 -24.33 10.94 -4.20
N LYS A 124 -24.80 11.88 -3.36
CA LYS A 124 -26.11 11.77 -2.75
C LYS A 124 -27.18 11.47 -3.80
#